data_AF-A0A969GV23-F1
#
_entry.id   AF-A0A969GV23-F1
#
_cell.length_a   1.000
_cell.length_b   1.000
_cell.length_c   1.000
_cell.angle_alpha   90.00
_cell.angle_beta   90.00
_cell.angle_gamma   90.00
#
_symmetry.space_group_name_H-M   'P 1'
#
loop_
_entity.id
_entity.type
_entity.pdbx_description
1 polymer ?
#
loop_
_entity_poly.entity_id
_entity_poly.type
_entity_poly.pdbx_seq_one_letter_code
_entity_poly.pdbx_strand_id
1 'polypeptide(L)'
;MVGAQDTSGNVQVAATFANRFSIDTIAPLAPAITTLTIDSGTTGDRVTTDTTPTLAGTAEANSTLQILRDGVAVGTAIANASGNWSYTSPDLAAGTYQFTAVATDGGGNPSPASEAFAVTIDLAIAPPSTPDLADASDTGNPTDNFTNDPTPTLTGTAEANSTVELIADATSLGTTTADSTGKLGA
;
A
#
# COMPACT_ATOMS: atom_id res chain seq x y z
N MET A 1 44.38 -26.51 -0.67
CA MET A 1 45.28 -27.68 -0.73
C MET A 1 45.60 -28.06 0.70
N VAL A 2 45.47 -29.33 1.07
CA VAL A 2 45.93 -29.81 2.38
C VAL A 2 47.07 -30.78 2.14
N GLY A 3 48.21 -30.53 2.79
CA GLY A 3 49.37 -31.42 2.79
C GLY A 3 49.74 -31.78 4.22
N ALA A 4 50.30 -32.97 4.40
CA ALA A 4 50.90 -33.39 5.66
C ALA A 4 52.42 -33.43 5.48
N GLN A 5 53.14 -32.95 6.49
CA GLN A 5 54.59 -33.10 6.59
C GLN A 5 54.91 -33.97 7.81
N ASP A 6 55.69 -35.03 7.63
CA ASP A 6 56.19 -35.82 8.76
C ASP A 6 57.37 -35.12 9.47
N THR A 7 57.76 -35.62 10.64
CA THR A 7 58.91 -35.09 11.41
C THR A 7 60.26 -35.21 10.70
N SER A 8 60.33 -35.97 9.60
CA SER A 8 61.52 -36.10 8.76
C SER A 8 61.48 -35.14 7.55
N GLY A 9 60.43 -34.34 7.41
CA GLY A 9 60.28 -33.31 6.38
C GLY A 9 59.62 -33.80 5.09
N ASN A 10 59.17 -35.06 5.00
CA ASN A 10 58.50 -35.57 3.80
C ASN A 10 57.12 -34.93 3.67
N VAL A 11 56.85 -34.29 2.52
CA VAL A 11 55.55 -33.67 2.24
C VAL A 11 54.74 -34.58 1.32
N GLN A 12 53.54 -34.95 1.75
CA GLN A 12 52.53 -35.61 0.92
C GLN A 12 51.37 -34.65 0.68
N VAL A 13 51.02 -34.40 -0.59
CA VAL A 13 49.81 -33.67 -0.96
C VAL A 13 48.66 -34.67 -1.00
N ALA A 14 47.78 -34.62 0.00
CA ALA A 14 46.75 -35.63 0.20
C ALA A 14 45.52 -35.44 -0.70
N ALA A 15 45.19 -34.19 -1.06
CA ALA A 15 44.08 -33.87 -1.96
C ALA A 15 44.17 -32.45 -2.55
N THR A 16 43.75 -32.30 -3.81
CA THR A 16 43.40 -31.02 -4.42
C THR A 16 41.92 -30.74 -4.20
N PHE A 17 41.59 -29.54 -3.73
CA PHE A 17 40.20 -29.09 -3.63
C PHE A 17 39.73 -28.74 -5.06
N ALA A 18 38.88 -29.57 -5.65
CA ALA A 18 38.41 -29.38 -7.03
C ALA A 18 37.42 -28.20 -7.17
N ASN A 19 36.79 -27.78 -6.06
CA ASN A 19 35.87 -26.67 -6.04
C ASN A 19 36.64 -25.35 -5.96
N ARG A 20 36.41 -24.47 -6.94
CA ARG A 20 36.79 -23.06 -6.83
C ARG A 20 35.81 -22.40 -5.87
N PHE A 21 36.32 -21.81 -4.79
CA PHE A 21 35.57 -20.91 -3.93
C PHE A 21 35.97 -19.48 -4.25
N SER A 22 35.00 -18.57 -4.34
CA SER A 22 35.22 -17.15 -4.47
C SER A 22 34.79 -16.45 -3.19
N ILE A 23 35.58 -15.48 -2.75
CA ILE A 23 35.22 -14.57 -1.68
C ILE A 23 34.46 -13.42 -2.32
N ASP A 24 33.20 -13.27 -1.96
CA ASP A 24 32.40 -12.10 -2.26
C ASP A 24 32.23 -11.28 -0.99
N THR A 25 32.55 -10.00 -1.06
CA THR A 25 32.49 -9.05 0.06
C THR A 25 31.84 -7.74 -0.34
N ILE A 26 31.26 -7.68 -1.55
CA ILE A 26 30.69 -6.45 -2.09
C ILE A 26 29.19 -6.50 -1.86
N ALA A 27 28.70 -5.66 -0.96
CA ALA A 27 27.26 -5.52 -0.76
C ALA A 27 26.56 -4.87 -1.96
N PRO A 28 25.28 -5.23 -2.21
CA PRO A 28 24.44 -4.51 -3.15
C PRO A 28 24.24 -3.05 -2.76
N LEU A 29 23.80 -2.24 -3.74
CA LEU A 29 23.19 -0.95 -3.46
C LEU A 29 21.84 -1.14 -2.74
N ALA A 30 21.40 -0.10 -2.02
CA ALA A 30 20.08 -0.07 -1.41
C ALA A 30 18.99 -0.34 -2.47
N PRO A 31 17.99 -1.19 -2.18
CA PRO A 31 16.82 -1.35 -3.03
C PRO A 31 16.05 -0.03 -3.20
N ALA A 32 15.20 0.04 -4.22
CA ALA A 32 14.22 1.09 -4.37
C ALA A 32 12.80 0.51 -4.30
N ILE A 33 11.90 1.18 -3.59
CA ILE A 33 10.45 0.97 -3.66
C ILE A 33 9.89 2.09 -4.54
N THR A 34 9.35 1.76 -5.71
CA THR A 34 9.01 2.77 -6.72
C THR A 34 7.51 2.93 -6.93
N THR A 35 6.73 1.88 -6.66
CA THR A 35 5.32 1.84 -7.04
C THR A 35 4.46 1.19 -5.97
N LEU A 36 3.32 1.82 -5.73
CA LEU A 36 2.14 1.20 -5.14
C LEU A 36 1.22 0.80 -6.30
N THR A 37 0.86 -0.48 -6.38
CA THR A 37 0.16 -1.02 -7.56
C THR A 37 -1.28 -0.50 -7.66
N ILE A 38 -1.94 -0.32 -6.52
CA ILE A 38 -3.27 0.27 -6.41
C ILE A 38 -3.17 1.52 -5.54
N ASP A 39 -3.16 2.67 -6.20
CA ASP A 39 -3.17 4.01 -5.61
C ASP A 39 -4.51 4.64 -5.94
N SER A 40 -5.49 4.48 -5.04
CA SER A 40 -6.88 4.86 -5.31
C SER A 40 -7.12 6.33 -4.98
N GLY A 41 -7.94 7.01 -5.77
CA GLY A 41 -8.13 8.45 -5.60
C GLY A 41 -7.11 9.23 -6.43
N THR A 42 -6.14 9.89 -5.78
CA THR A 42 -5.19 10.76 -6.47
C THR A 42 -3.91 9.99 -6.82
N THR A 43 -3.66 9.77 -8.12
CA THR A 43 -2.45 9.09 -8.56
C THR A 43 -1.16 9.79 -8.09
N GLY A 44 -0.30 9.03 -7.42
CA GLY A 44 1.03 9.41 -6.95
C GLY A 44 1.06 9.88 -5.50
N ASP A 45 -0.07 10.02 -4.81
CA ASP A 45 -0.12 10.45 -3.41
C ASP A 45 0.09 9.30 -2.41
N ARG A 46 0.00 8.05 -2.88
CA ARG A 46 0.21 6.82 -2.09
C ARG A 46 -0.85 6.64 -1.01
N VAL A 47 -2.06 7.17 -1.25
CA VAL A 47 -3.24 6.95 -0.44
C VAL A 47 -4.12 5.92 -1.14
N THR A 48 -4.55 4.89 -0.42
CA THR A 48 -5.30 3.80 -1.04
C THR A 48 -6.38 3.25 -0.13
N THR A 49 -7.46 2.78 -0.76
CA THR A 49 -8.52 1.97 -0.15
C THR A 49 -8.18 0.47 -0.16
N ASP A 50 -7.10 0.07 -0.86
CA ASP A 50 -6.60 -1.31 -0.85
C ASP A 50 -5.92 -1.64 0.48
N THR A 51 -6.52 -2.53 1.25
CA THR A 51 -5.99 -3.00 2.54
C THR A 51 -4.86 -4.03 2.39
N THR A 52 -4.59 -4.51 1.18
CA THR A 52 -3.52 -5.45 0.84
C THR A 52 -2.51 -4.85 -0.15
N PRO A 53 -1.86 -3.72 0.19
CA PRO A 53 -1.08 -2.96 -0.77
C PRO A 53 0.04 -3.80 -1.37
N THR A 54 0.15 -3.74 -2.70
CA THR A 54 1.23 -4.37 -3.45
C THR A 54 2.29 -3.34 -3.84
N LEU A 55 3.47 -3.50 -3.27
CA LEU A 55 4.67 -2.70 -3.52
C LEU A 55 5.51 -3.35 -4.62
N ALA A 56 6.10 -2.54 -5.49
CA ALA A 56 7.10 -3.02 -6.43
C ALA A 56 8.26 -2.03 -6.56
N GLY A 57 9.38 -2.54 -7.04
CA GLY A 57 10.63 -1.81 -7.04
C GLY A 57 11.78 -2.54 -7.70
N THR A 58 12.98 -2.04 -7.45
CA THR A 58 14.23 -2.59 -7.97
C THR A 58 15.23 -2.95 -6.87
N ALA A 59 16.08 -3.93 -7.13
CA ALA A 59 17.23 -4.32 -6.32
C ALA A 59 18.26 -5.03 -7.23
N GLU A 60 19.37 -5.48 -6.65
CA GLU A 60 20.30 -6.33 -7.40
C GLU A 60 19.60 -7.60 -7.91
N ALA A 61 19.88 -7.98 -9.17
CA ALA A 61 19.24 -9.12 -9.80
C ALA A 61 19.49 -10.43 -9.03
N ASN A 62 18.44 -11.21 -8.83
CA ASN A 62 18.45 -12.47 -8.06
C ASN A 62 18.78 -12.31 -6.56
N SER A 63 18.82 -11.09 -6.03
CA SER A 63 18.93 -10.85 -4.59
C SER A 63 17.64 -11.17 -3.86
N THR A 64 17.76 -11.53 -2.57
CA THR A 64 16.61 -11.70 -1.67
C THR A 64 16.40 -10.42 -0.89
N LEU A 65 15.19 -9.89 -0.90
CA LEU A 65 14.80 -8.72 -0.12
C LEU A 65 14.12 -9.12 1.18
N GLN A 66 14.49 -8.47 2.27
CA GLN A 66 13.70 -8.38 3.50
C GLN A 66 12.91 -7.07 3.45
N ILE A 67 11.59 -7.16 3.56
CA ILE A 67 10.67 -6.01 3.61
C ILE A 67 10.39 -5.70 5.07
N LEU A 68 10.54 -4.43 5.44
CA LEU A 68 10.23 -3.93 6.77
C LEU A 68 9.08 -2.92 6.68
N ARG A 69 8.20 -2.95 7.68
CA ARG A 69 7.14 -1.98 7.91
C ARG A 69 7.35 -1.37 9.29
N ASP A 70 7.48 -0.06 9.37
CA ASP A 70 7.73 0.70 10.60
C ASP A 70 8.96 0.16 11.38
N GLY A 71 9.99 -0.27 10.63
CA GLY A 71 11.23 -0.83 11.17
C GLY A 71 11.16 -2.31 11.57
N VAL A 72 10.02 -3.00 11.39
CA VAL A 72 9.84 -4.41 11.72
C VAL A 72 9.77 -5.25 10.44
N ALA A 73 10.51 -6.36 10.36
CA ALA A 73 10.44 -7.27 9.21
C ALA A 73 9.04 -7.89 9.09
N VAL A 74 8.42 -7.74 7.91
CA VAL A 74 7.06 -8.21 7.62
C VAL A 74 6.98 -9.21 6.47
N GLY A 75 8.07 -9.41 5.73
CA GLY A 75 8.11 -10.39 4.66
C GLY A 75 9.39 -10.37 3.86
N THR A 76 9.39 -11.15 2.78
CA THR A 76 10.51 -11.25 1.84
C THR A 76 10.01 -11.19 0.41
N ALA A 77 10.86 -10.70 -0.49
CA ALA A 77 10.66 -10.76 -1.94
C ALA A 77 11.95 -11.21 -2.62
N ILE A 78 11.86 -11.61 -3.89
CA ILE A 78 13.03 -11.95 -4.70
C ILE A 78 13.06 -11.01 -5.90
N ALA A 79 14.19 -10.34 -6.11
CA ALA A 79 14.42 -9.61 -7.35
C ALA A 79 14.68 -10.61 -8.48
N ASN A 80 13.97 -10.48 -9.59
CA ASN A 80 14.18 -11.33 -10.74
C ASN A 80 15.52 -11.03 -11.45
N ALA A 81 15.81 -11.74 -12.55
CA ALA A 81 17.05 -11.56 -13.30
C ALA A 81 17.24 -10.15 -13.90
N SER A 82 16.20 -9.33 -13.94
CA SER A 82 16.25 -7.93 -14.36
C SER A 82 16.27 -6.95 -13.17
N GLY A 83 16.32 -7.45 -11.93
CA GLY A 83 16.33 -6.65 -10.71
C GLY A 83 14.95 -6.20 -10.22
N ASN A 84 13.86 -6.60 -10.89
CA ASN A 84 12.51 -6.20 -10.48
C ASN A 84 11.96 -7.13 -9.41
N TRP A 85 11.27 -6.57 -8.41
CA TRP A 85 10.61 -7.34 -7.35
C TRP A 85 9.21 -6.79 -7.05
N SER A 86 8.38 -7.61 -6.42
CA SER A 86 7.06 -7.25 -5.92
C SER A 86 6.80 -7.91 -4.57
N TYR A 87 6.05 -7.22 -3.71
CA TYR A 87 5.61 -7.71 -2.40
C TYR A 87 4.18 -7.23 -2.14
N THR A 88 3.28 -8.17 -1.81
CA THR A 88 1.93 -7.86 -1.35
C THR A 88 1.88 -8.01 0.16
N SER A 89 1.51 -6.93 0.86
CA SER A 89 1.31 -6.97 2.31
C SER A 89 0.10 -7.83 2.67
N PRO A 90 0.10 -8.52 3.82
CA PRO A 90 -1.13 -8.95 4.47
C PRO A 90 -2.07 -7.76 4.72
N ASP A 91 -3.33 -8.08 5.02
CA ASP A 91 -4.37 -7.09 5.33
C ASP A 91 -3.93 -6.13 6.43
N LEU A 92 -4.17 -4.84 6.19
CA LEU A 92 -3.79 -3.73 7.04
C LEU A 92 -5.01 -2.85 7.33
N ALA A 93 -5.14 -2.45 8.59
CA ALA A 93 -6.13 -1.47 9.00
C ALA A 93 -5.79 -0.08 8.44
N ALA A 94 -6.78 0.82 8.45
CA ALA A 94 -6.57 2.22 8.12
C ALA A 94 -5.43 2.83 8.96
N GLY A 95 -4.60 3.63 8.31
CA GLY A 95 -3.40 4.21 8.90
C GLY A 95 -2.28 4.41 7.90
N THR A 96 -1.22 5.08 8.33
CA THR A 96 0.00 5.30 7.54
C THR A 96 1.09 4.34 7.98
N TYR A 97 1.74 3.69 7.02
CA TYR A 97 2.80 2.71 7.23
C TYR A 97 4.05 3.08 6.42
N GLN A 98 5.21 2.98 7.06
CA GLN A 98 6.51 3.24 6.41
C GLN A 98 7.15 1.93 5.97
N PHE A 99 7.23 1.70 4.66
CA PHE A 99 7.91 0.53 4.12
C PHE A 99 9.36 0.83 3.76
N THR A 100 10.26 -0.10 4.07
CA THR A 100 11.66 -0.10 3.60
C THR A 100 12.05 -1.51 3.18
N ALA A 101 13.10 -1.65 2.38
CA ALA A 101 13.63 -2.95 1.99
C ALA A 101 15.15 -3.01 2.12
N VAL A 102 15.66 -4.19 2.47
CA VAL A 102 17.10 -4.52 2.46
C VAL A 102 17.28 -5.73 1.56
N ALA A 103 18.17 -5.64 0.57
CA ALA A 103 18.56 -6.78 -0.27
C ALA A 103 19.82 -7.47 0.25
N THR A 104 19.87 -8.80 0.10
CA THR A 104 21.03 -9.65 0.34
C THR A 104 21.39 -10.37 -0.96
N ASP A 105 22.64 -10.26 -1.39
CA ASP A 105 23.15 -10.90 -2.60
C ASP A 105 23.38 -12.42 -2.43
N GLY A 106 23.90 -13.08 -3.48
CA GLY A 106 24.23 -14.51 -3.44
C GLY A 106 25.46 -14.86 -2.57
N GLY A 107 26.30 -13.88 -2.26
CA GLY A 107 27.43 -14.00 -1.33
C GLY A 107 27.02 -13.87 0.15
N GLY A 108 25.79 -13.42 0.41
CA GLY A 108 25.26 -13.17 1.75
C GLY A 108 25.52 -11.75 2.27
N ASN A 109 25.96 -10.81 1.42
CA ASN A 109 26.23 -9.44 1.83
C ASN A 109 24.92 -8.63 1.84
N PRO A 110 24.55 -7.97 2.96
CA PRO A 110 23.38 -7.11 3.01
C PRO A 110 23.70 -5.70 2.49
N SER A 111 22.76 -5.13 1.75
CA SER A 111 22.74 -3.72 1.37
C SER A 111 22.32 -2.81 2.53
N PRO A 112 22.51 -1.48 2.42
CA PRO A 112 21.76 -0.52 3.22
C PRO A 112 20.25 -0.63 2.96
N ALA A 113 19.44 -0.14 3.90
CA ALA A 113 17.99 -0.04 3.68
C ALA A 113 17.65 0.98 2.59
N SER A 114 16.55 0.73 1.87
CA SER A 114 15.96 1.69 0.94
C SER A 114 15.50 2.97 1.66
N GLU A 115 15.25 4.02 0.87
CA GLU A 115 14.44 5.15 1.34
C GLU A 115 13.06 4.67 1.82
N ALA A 116 12.49 5.39 2.79
CA ALA A 116 11.18 5.06 3.34
C ALA A 116 10.07 5.38 2.33
N PHE A 117 9.19 4.41 2.11
CA PHE A 117 8.04 4.51 1.23
C PHE A 117 6.76 4.52 2.06
N ALA A 118 6.21 5.72 2.26
CA ALA A 118 4.95 5.92 2.99
C ALA A 118 3.75 5.45 2.16
N VAL A 119 2.90 4.62 2.76
CA VAL A 119 1.59 4.22 2.21
C VAL A 119 0.54 4.51 3.25
N THR A 120 -0.53 5.20 2.85
CA THR A 120 -1.69 5.46 3.72
C THR A 120 -2.87 4.65 3.26
N ILE A 121 -3.39 3.80 4.15
CA ILE A 121 -4.66 3.12 3.94
C ILE A 121 -5.75 4.02 4.50
N ASP A 122 -6.59 4.54 3.62
CA ASP A 122 -7.74 5.36 3.98
C ASP A 122 -9.03 4.63 3.59
N LEU A 123 -9.82 4.29 4.61
CA LEU A 123 -11.12 3.64 4.46
C LEU A 123 -12.27 4.57 4.91
N ALA A 124 -11.95 5.83 5.22
CA ALA A 124 -12.94 6.78 5.68
C ALA A 124 -13.78 7.26 4.48
N ILE A 125 -15.09 7.24 4.67
CA ILE A 125 -16.06 7.92 3.81
C ILE A 125 -16.53 9.15 4.59
N ALA A 126 -16.55 10.31 3.95
CA ALA A 126 -17.11 11.49 4.59
C ALA A 126 -18.62 11.27 4.83
N PRO A 127 -19.14 11.45 6.06
CA PRO A 127 -20.56 11.28 6.29
C PRO A 127 -21.36 12.30 5.47
N PRO A 128 -22.54 11.93 4.95
CA PRO A 128 -23.41 12.91 4.30
C PRO A 128 -23.81 14.01 5.30
N SER A 129 -24.09 15.21 4.78
CA SER A 129 -24.68 16.28 5.57
C SER A 129 -26.06 15.87 6.07
N THR A 130 -26.54 16.53 7.12
CA THR A 130 -27.97 16.48 7.45
C THR A 130 -28.77 16.93 6.22
N PRO A 131 -29.77 16.15 5.77
CA PRO A 131 -30.66 16.56 4.70
C PRO A 131 -31.46 17.79 5.12
N ASP A 132 -31.67 18.71 4.18
CA ASP A 132 -32.52 19.90 4.36
C ASP A 132 -33.60 19.96 3.27
N LEU A 133 -34.71 20.64 3.52
CA LEU A 133 -35.74 20.83 2.51
C LEU A 133 -35.24 21.82 1.45
N ALA A 134 -35.43 21.53 0.17
CA ALA A 134 -35.12 22.49 -0.89
C ALA A 134 -36.04 23.72 -0.77
N ASP A 135 -35.52 24.93 -0.97
CA ASP A 135 -36.31 26.18 -0.94
C ASP A 135 -37.57 26.11 -1.85
N ALA A 136 -37.48 25.43 -3.00
CA ALA A 136 -38.60 25.28 -3.93
C ALA A 136 -39.69 24.31 -3.43
N SER A 137 -39.34 23.43 -2.50
CA SER A 137 -40.25 22.49 -1.86
C SER A 137 -40.76 22.99 -0.51
N ASP A 138 -40.26 24.11 0.03
CA ASP A 138 -40.77 24.72 1.27
C ASP A 138 -42.03 25.56 0.98
N THR A 139 -43.19 24.91 0.98
CA THR A 139 -44.46 25.55 0.60
C THR A 139 -45.14 26.23 1.79
N GLY A 140 -45.57 27.48 1.63
CA GLY A 140 -46.32 28.19 2.65
C GLY A 140 -45.47 29.29 3.28
N ASN A 141 -44.98 29.07 4.50
CA ASN A 141 -44.11 30.04 5.17
C ASN A 141 -42.64 29.68 4.89
N PRO A 142 -41.92 30.48 4.08
CA PRO A 142 -40.54 30.16 3.76
C PRO A 142 -39.69 30.16 5.03
N THR A 143 -38.79 29.20 5.15
CA THR A 143 -37.79 28.98 6.23
C THR A 143 -38.27 28.22 7.47
N ASP A 144 -39.49 27.68 7.49
CA ASP A 144 -39.92 26.80 8.59
C ASP A 144 -39.86 25.31 8.24
N ASN A 145 -39.48 24.98 7.01
CA ASN A 145 -39.35 23.61 6.50
C ASN A 145 -40.66 22.80 6.61
N PHE A 146 -41.82 23.47 6.66
CA PHE A 146 -43.11 22.81 6.56
C PHE A 146 -43.61 22.86 5.12
N THR A 147 -43.93 21.69 4.57
CA THR A 147 -44.43 21.57 3.20
C THR A 147 -45.71 20.76 3.08
N ASN A 148 -46.56 21.14 2.13
CA ASN A 148 -47.69 20.36 1.65
C ASN A 148 -47.41 19.72 0.27
N ASP A 149 -46.20 19.91 -0.28
CA ASP A 149 -45.72 19.20 -1.45
C ASP A 149 -45.69 17.69 -1.12
N PRO A 150 -46.47 16.84 -1.81
CA PRO A 150 -46.47 15.41 -1.55
C PRO A 150 -45.20 14.71 -2.07
N THR A 151 -44.33 15.42 -2.80
CA THR A 151 -43.08 14.92 -3.38
C THR A 151 -41.94 15.93 -3.17
N PRO A 152 -41.59 16.27 -1.92
CA PRO A 152 -40.60 17.30 -1.65
C PRO A 152 -39.20 16.86 -2.08
N THR A 153 -38.39 17.81 -2.55
CA THR A 153 -36.96 17.60 -2.80
C THR A 153 -36.18 17.92 -1.54
N LEU A 154 -35.30 17.01 -1.14
CA LEU A 154 -34.30 17.26 -0.11
C LEU A 154 -32.95 17.59 -0.76
N THR A 155 -32.21 18.50 -0.12
CA THR A 155 -30.85 18.86 -0.48
C THR A 155 -29.88 18.38 0.60
N GLY A 156 -28.60 18.28 0.22
CA GLY A 156 -27.52 17.91 1.12
C GLY A 156 -26.23 17.71 0.35
N THR A 157 -25.20 17.24 1.04
CA THR A 157 -23.93 16.85 0.43
C THR A 157 -23.50 15.48 0.91
N ALA A 158 -22.73 14.76 0.09
CA ALA A 158 -22.03 13.54 0.48
C ALA A 158 -20.72 13.46 -0.33
N GLU A 159 -19.93 12.41 -0.11
CA GLU A 159 -18.76 12.17 -0.95
C GLU A 159 -19.18 12.07 -2.43
N ALA A 160 -18.43 12.71 -3.33
CA ALA A 160 -18.80 12.78 -4.74
C ALA A 160 -18.97 11.38 -5.36
N ASN A 161 -20.05 11.18 -6.11
CA ASN A 161 -20.44 9.89 -6.70
C ASN A 161 -20.79 8.79 -5.70
N SER A 162 -20.92 9.09 -4.39
CA SER A 162 -21.40 8.12 -3.40
C SER A 162 -22.92 7.96 -3.45
N THR A 163 -23.41 6.76 -3.11
CA THR A 163 -24.85 6.51 -2.91
C THR A 163 -25.24 6.89 -1.49
N VAL A 164 -26.33 7.64 -1.36
CA VAL A 164 -26.94 8.05 -0.09
C VAL A 164 -28.30 7.40 0.04
N GLU A 165 -28.58 6.79 1.18
CA GLU A 165 -29.90 6.28 1.56
C GLU A 165 -30.59 7.28 2.50
N LEU A 166 -31.80 7.70 2.14
CA LEU A 166 -32.63 8.54 2.99
C LEU A 166 -33.48 7.65 3.89
N ILE A 167 -33.38 7.85 5.20
CA ILE A 167 -34.09 7.05 6.21
C ILE A 167 -34.88 7.99 7.12
N ALA A 168 -36.16 7.69 7.34
CA ALA A 168 -37.00 8.36 8.35
C ALA A 168 -37.61 7.31 9.28
N ASP A 169 -37.54 7.52 10.60
CA ASP A 169 -38.06 6.59 11.61
C ASP A 169 -37.64 5.13 11.38
N ALA A 170 -36.37 4.92 11.05
CA ALA A 170 -35.77 3.62 10.69
C ALA A 170 -36.34 2.95 9.42
N THR A 171 -37.14 3.66 8.62
CA THR A 171 -37.66 3.22 7.33
C THR A 171 -36.92 3.90 6.19
N SER A 172 -36.41 3.10 5.24
CA SER A 172 -35.80 3.61 4.00
C SER A 172 -36.88 4.30 3.14
N LEU A 173 -36.65 5.57 2.82
CA LEU A 173 -37.50 6.38 1.95
C LEU A 173 -37.01 6.35 0.49
N GLY A 174 -35.76 6.00 0.26
CA GLY A 174 -35.17 5.92 -1.07
C GLY A 174 -33.65 6.06 -1.07
N THR A 175 -33.06 5.94 -2.25
CA THR A 175 -31.62 6.16 -2.47
C THR A 175 -31.41 7.20 -3.55
N THR A 176 -30.31 7.94 -3.46
CA THR A 176 -29.84 8.86 -4.49
C THR A 176 -28.31 8.76 -4.59
N THR A 177 -27.72 9.37 -5.60
CA THR A 177 -26.26 9.44 -5.77
C THR A 177 -25.83 10.90 -5.76
N ALA A 178 -24.80 11.22 -4.96
CA ALA A 178 -24.19 12.54 -4.99
C ALA A 178 -23.53 12.79 -6.34
N ASP A 179 -23.67 14.01 -6.87
CA ASP A 179 -23.03 14.35 -8.14
C ASP A 179 -21.50 14.39 -8.02
N SER A 180 -20.81 14.67 -9.14
CA SER A 180 -19.34 14.78 -9.18
C SER A 180 -18.75 15.88 -8.29
N THR A 181 -19.58 16.77 -7.74
CA THR A 181 -19.20 17.82 -6.78
C THR A 181 -19.63 17.50 -5.35
N GLY A 182 -20.30 16.37 -5.13
CA GLY A 182 -20.77 15.94 -3.82
C GLY A 182 -22.15 16.48 -3.42
N LYS A 183 -22.94 17.06 -4.33
CA LYS A 183 -24.29 17.56 -4.01
C LYS A 183 -25.38 16.50 -4.19
N LEU A 184 -26.38 16.55 -3.31
CA LEU A 184 -27.62 15.77 -3.35
C LEU A 184 -28.78 16.70 -3.74
N GLY A 185 -29.70 16.20 -4.55
CA GLY A 185 -30.91 16.92 -4.95
C GLY A 185 -30.68 17.83 -6.16
N ALA A 186 -31.22 17.41 -7.30
CA ALA A 186 -31.52 18.26 -8.44
C ALA A 186 -33.02 18.15 -8.71
#